data_AF-A0A9D1UTB3-F1
#
_entry.id   AF-A0A9D1UTB3-F1
#
_cell.length_a   1.000
_cell.length_b   1.000
_cell.length_c   1.000
_cell.angle_alpha   90.00
_cell.angle_beta   90.00
_cell.angle_gamma   90.00
#
_symmetry.space_group_name_H-M   'P 1'
#
loop_
_entity.id
_entity.type
_entity.pdbx_description
1 polymer ?
#
loop_
_entity_poly.entity_id
_entity_poly.type
_entity_poly.pdbx_seq_one_letter_code
_entity_poly.pdbx_strand_id
1 'polypeptide(L)'
;MTDPGTAYDVDVIHLSDFRLPGGTTSSISEEVRVQSEVGLTTALVHAASSITNYPNAWSAHMQKILGLPRVHVASARSRLHAKVLVIRHPTVIYSAKPNFEGISADTVVVVVNHAAIDAGGTEHYPVEATDRRVRELFGKEPIWAPIGPVVRQTVLQQTTRVPLRETDWVNVFGMPDHLGERTGFISDKPVIGRHSRPQPGKWPATAKDIRAAYPESDAFYVEILGGAQVAESKLKYVPRRWNVIPFGGEDPYHFLSRIDFWVYMHHPDLKEAFGRAAMEAMAAGCVAIMPPYMEDLFGDAGLYATPGQVQKLVTSLYADPERFLQMSHRAQQFARGFRPHAHIERLEELGVHPPDPSTIVEDRTPTLTAGRASRRNVLVLSGDDVAARDVAARDAAAHDTPAPDGAPHETAPYDTAPHGTAPNDTAGFVEALRDRSDRLVHMRISGDAAPHGETADPAVIVATAEAMNAPDAEWQEYVSQRIARMGDVVEPSDVVVIGDCLSDGVVRGMHQLTGMRSWVRPGPGRAQDESSLAYQGQFSRVLTAGDESAAALADAVMGERGTVA
;
A
#
# COMPACT_ATOMS: atom_id res chain seq x y z
N MET A 1 -21.23 44.50 3.71
CA MET A 1 -22.29 43.54 3.34
C MET A 1 -21.55 42.31 2.83
N THR A 2 -21.41 41.30 3.69
CA THR A 2 -20.62 40.09 3.50
C THR A 2 -21.43 39.05 2.72
N ASP A 3 -20.81 38.43 1.72
CA ASP A 3 -21.40 37.37 0.91
C ASP A 3 -21.47 36.05 1.72
N PRO A 4 -22.64 35.38 1.85
CA PRO A 4 -22.78 34.14 2.60
C PRO A 4 -22.72 32.90 1.69
N GLY A 5 -21.60 32.18 1.71
CA GLY A 5 -21.47 30.81 1.16
C GLY A 5 -20.02 30.50 0.73
N THR A 6 -19.26 29.58 1.31
CA THR A 6 -19.56 28.35 2.05
C THR A 6 -18.50 28.06 3.13
N ALA A 7 -18.92 27.42 4.23
CA ALA A 7 -18.14 27.19 5.45
C ALA A 7 -17.20 25.97 5.40
N TYR A 8 -16.53 25.69 4.28
CA TYR A 8 -15.63 24.53 4.13
C TYR A 8 -14.17 24.97 4.02
N ASP A 9 -13.26 24.22 4.64
CA ASP A 9 -11.81 24.41 4.49
C ASP A 9 -11.31 23.86 3.15
N VAL A 10 -11.92 22.77 2.67
CA VAL A 10 -11.65 22.13 1.37
C VAL A 10 -12.92 21.54 0.77
N ASP A 11 -12.98 21.35 -0.55
CA ASP A 11 -14.15 20.75 -1.20
C ASP A 11 -14.21 19.24 -0.94
N VAL A 12 -13.06 18.57 -1.07
CA VAL A 12 -12.94 17.11 -0.99
C VAL A 12 -11.79 16.69 -0.07
N ILE A 13 -12.04 15.74 0.83
CA ILE A 13 -10.98 15.01 1.53
C ILE A 13 -10.89 13.60 0.97
N HIS A 14 -9.70 13.17 0.54
CA HIS A 14 -9.41 11.76 0.32
C HIS A 14 -8.71 11.17 1.54
N LEU A 15 -9.29 10.13 2.12
CA LEU A 15 -8.71 9.39 3.24
C LEU A 15 -8.40 7.97 2.79
N SER A 16 -7.12 7.60 2.80
CA SER A 16 -6.69 6.23 2.50
C SER A 16 -5.26 5.95 2.97
N ASP A 17 -4.82 4.71 2.80
CA ASP A 17 -3.43 4.32 2.99
C ASP A 17 -2.66 4.56 1.68
N PHE A 18 -2.10 5.76 1.53
CA PHE A 18 -1.36 6.18 0.33
C PHE A 18 -0.07 5.40 0.04
N ARG A 19 0.32 4.46 0.92
CA ARG A 19 1.42 3.52 0.69
C ARG A 19 1.00 2.31 -0.15
N LEU A 20 -0.31 2.07 -0.30
CA LEU A 20 -0.82 0.90 -1.02
C LEU A 20 -0.31 0.90 -2.48
N PRO A 21 0.31 -0.21 -2.94
CA PRO A 21 0.68 -0.34 -4.33
C PRO A 21 -0.56 -0.64 -5.19
N GLY A 22 -0.64 -0.07 -6.39
CA GLY A 22 -1.55 -0.52 -7.43
C GLY A 22 -2.81 0.32 -7.64
N GLY A 23 -3.95 -0.35 -7.83
CA GLY A 23 -5.16 0.24 -8.43
C GLY A 23 -5.81 1.34 -7.59
N THR A 24 -5.82 1.20 -6.25
CA THR A 24 -6.44 2.17 -5.35
C THR A 24 -5.75 3.53 -5.42
N THR A 25 -4.43 3.57 -5.22
CA THR A 25 -3.65 4.82 -5.27
C THR A 25 -3.57 5.40 -6.68
N SER A 26 -3.54 4.55 -7.72
CA SER A 26 -3.70 5.02 -9.10
C SER A 26 -5.03 5.71 -9.35
N SER A 27 -6.14 5.18 -8.79
CA SER A 27 -7.48 5.77 -8.99
C SER A 27 -7.64 7.07 -8.19
N ILE A 28 -7.14 7.12 -6.95
CA ILE A 28 -7.08 8.37 -6.16
C ILE A 28 -6.31 9.44 -6.92
N SER A 29 -5.15 9.07 -7.49
CA SER A 29 -4.32 10.00 -8.26
C SER A 29 -5.07 10.62 -9.44
N GLU A 30 -5.85 9.84 -10.19
CA GLU A 30 -6.63 10.38 -11.32
C GLU A 30 -7.81 11.25 -10.86
N GLU A 31 -8.50 10.87 -9.79
CA GLU A 31 -9.58 11.67 -9.22
C GLU A 31 -9.08 13.02 -8.68
N VAL A 32 -7.94 13.03 -7.99
CA VAL A 32 -7.33 14.26 -7.46
C VAL A 32 -6.79 15.14 -8.59
N ARG A 33 -6.21 14.53 -9.64
CA ARG A 33 -5.76 15.27 -10.82
C ARG A 33 -6.91 16.03 -11.47
N VAL A 34 -8.04 15.35 -11.72
CA VAL A 34 -9.18 16.01 -12.36
C VAL A 34 -9.85 17.04 -11.46
N GLN A 35 -9.87 16.82 -10.14
CA GLN A 35 -10.32 17.81 -9.16
C GLN A 35 -9.48 19.10 -9.27
N SER A 36 -8.16 18.97 -9.31
CA SER A 36 -7.24 20.09 -9.48
C SER A 36 -7.45 20.82 -10.82
N GLU A 37 -7.65 20.07 -11.91
CA GLU A 37 -7.90 20.63 -13.26
C GLU A 37 -9.17 21.47 -13.34
N VAL A 38 -10.23 21.09 -12.64
CA VAL A 38 -11.48 21.88 -12.56
C VAL A 38 -11.48 22.87 -11.38
N GLY A 39 -10.36 23.00 -10.68
CA GLY A 39 -10.16 24.01 -9.64
C GLY A 39 -10.76 23.68 -8.27
N LEU A 40 -11.11 22.44 -7.96
CA LEU A 40 -11.56 22.03 -6.61
C LEU A 40 -10.38 21.98 -5.61
N THR A 41 -10.64 22.34 -4.35
CA THR A 41 -9.67 22.18 -3.26
C THR A 41 -9.74 20.75 -2.71
N THR A 42 -8.61 20.07 -2.67
CA THR A 42 -8.52 18.68 -2.20
C THR A 42 -7.51 18.54 -1.08
N ALA A 43 -7.89 17.88 0.02
CA ALA A 43 -6.95 17.44 1.06
C ALA A 43 -6.73 15.92 1.01
N LEU A 44 -5.47 15.51 1.14
CA LEU A 44 -5.02 14.12 1.22
C LEU A 44 -4.70 13.79 2.68
N VAL A 45 -5.49 12.91 3.29
CA VAL A 45 -5.32 12.45 4.68
C VAL A 45 -4.84 11.01 4.69
N HIS A 46 -3.62 10.80 5.17
CA HIS A 46 -3.04 9.47 5.25
C HIS A 46 -3.57 8.70 6.47
N ALA A 47 -4.10 7.50 6.22
CA ALA A 47 -4.52 6.54 7.24
C ALA A 47 -3.65 5.28 7.15
N ALA A 48 -2.69 5.12 8.07
CA ALA A 48 -1.88 3.90 8.13
C ALA A 48 -2.75 2.70 8.52
N SER A 49 -2.84 1.70 7.65
CA SER A 49 -3.65 0.50 7.81
C SER A 49 -2.82 -0.76 8.08
N SER A 50 -3.49 -1.85 8.50
CA SER A 50 -2.88 -3.18 8.64
C SER A 50 -2.56 -3.86 7.30
N ILE A 51 -2.98 -3.28 6.17
CA ILE A 51 -2.64 -3.81 4.85
C ILE A 51 -1.15 -3.58 4.56
N THR A 52 -0.60 -2.45 5.04
CA THR A 52 0.81 -2.12 4.88
C THR A 52 1.49 -2.05 6.25
N ASN A 53 2.11 -3.16 6.65
CA ASN A 53 2.81 -3.31 7.93
C ASN A 53 4.21 -2.68 7.95
N TYR A 54 4.57 -1.92 6.91
CA TYR A 54 5.90 -1.34 6.76
C TYR A 54 5.83 0.18 6.55
N PRO A 55 6.82 0.95 7.06
CA PRO A 55 6.95 2.36 6.77
C PRO A 55 7.45 2.52 5.33
N ASN A 56 6.57 2.31 4.36
CA ASN A 56 6.84 2.59 2.96
C ASN A 56 6.58 4.07 2.68
N ALA A 57 7.30 4.63 1.71
CA ALA A 57 6.93 5.90 1.10
C ALA A 57 5.52 5.80 0.49
N TRP A 58 4.87 6.95 0.29
CA TRP A 58 3.65 6.98 -0.52
C TRP A 58 3.95 6.45 -1.92
N SER A 59 2.97 5.80 -2.55
CA SER A 59 3.15 5.26 -3.89
C SER A 59 3.55 6.35 -4.90
N ALA A 60 4.27 5.96 -5.95
CA ALA A 60 4.70 6.89 -7.01
C ALA A 60 3.52 7.63 -7.68
N HIS A 61 2.32 7.05 -7.71
CA HIS A 61 1.11 7.72 -8.19
C HIS A 61 0.75 8.92 -7.32
N MET A 62 0.72 8.73 -6.00
CA MET A 62 0.41 9.79 -5.04
C MET A 62 1.49 10.89 -5.03
N GLN A 63 2.76 10.53 -5.17
CA GLN A 63 3.85 11.52 -5.22
C GLN A 63 3.71 12.51 -6.39
N LYS A 64 3.19 12.05 -7.55
CA LYS A 64 3.00 12.89 -8.75
C LYS A 64 1.96 13.99 -8.58
N ILE A 65 1.02 13.84 -7.65
CA ILE A 65 -0.09 14.77 -7.47
C ILE A 65 0.13 15.77 -6.33
N LEU A 66 1.20 15.63 -5.54
CA LEU A 66 1.46 16.51 -4.38
C LEU A 66 1.73 17.97 -4.76
N GLY A 67 2.24 18.20 -5.97
CA GLY A 67 2.52 19.55 -6.48
C GLY A 67 1.38 20.16 -7.29
N LEU A 68 0.22 19.49 -7.40
CA LEU A 68 -0.89 20.00 -8.18
C LEU A 68 -1.56 21.20 -7.48
N PRO A 69 -2.05 22.20 -8.24
CA PRO A 69 -2.78 23.33 -7.69
C PRO A 69 -3.95 22.89 -6.78
N ARG A 70 -4.09 23.56 -5.64
CA ARG A 70 -5.19 23.35 -4.66
C ARG A 70 -5.26 21.92 -4.09
N VAL A 71 -4.19 21.14 -4.20
CA VAL A 71 -4.02 19.84 -3.52
C VAL A 71 -3.13 20.02 -2.30
N HIS A 72 -3.61 19.57 -1.14
CA HIS A 72 -2.94 19.75 0.14
C HIS A 72 -2.76 18.41 0.86
N VAL A 73 -1.63 18.24 1.54
CA VAL A 73 -1.44 17.12 2.47
C VAL A 73 -1.86 17.56 3.86
N ALA A 74 -2.73 16.76 4.48
CA ALA A 74 -3.22 16.99 5.84
C ALA A 74 -2.88 15.81 6.74
N SER A 75 -2.48 16.11 7.97
CA SER A 75 -2.33 15.08 9.01
C SER A 75 -3.71 14.60 9.50
N ALA A 76 -3.78 13.40 10.07
CA ALA A 76 -5.00 12.88 10.70
C ALA A 76 -5.49 13.74 11.89
N ARG A 77 -4.62 14.58 12.46
CA ARG A 77 -4.93 15.50 13.57
C ARG A 77 -5.31 16.91 13.11
N SER A 78 -5.32 17.14 11.80
CA SER A 78 -5.67 18.46 11.25
C SER A 78 -7.12 18.76 11.56
N ARG A 79 -7.43 20.04 11.79
CA ARG A 79 -8.80 20.50 11.92
C ARG A 79 -9.29 20.94 10.54
N LEU A 80 -10.13 20.12 9.91
CA LEU A 80 -10.61 20.33 8.55
C LEU A 80 -12.09 19.98 8.45
N HIS A 81 -12.85 20.86 7.81
CA HIS A 81 -14.21 20.60 7.39
C HIS A 81 -14.30 20.58 5.86
N ALA A 82 -14.88 19.51 5.30
CA ALA A 82 -15.06 19.37 3.87
C ALA A 82 -16.50 19.14 3.47
N LYS A 83 -16.82 19.41 2.21
CA LYS A 83 -18.16 19.06 1.69
C LYS A 83 -18.31 17.55 1.54
N VAL A 84 -17.29 16.88 1.00
CA VAL A 84 -17.27 15.42 0.85
C VAL A 84 -15.97 14.83 1.40
N LEU A 85 -16.10 13.82 2.26
CA LEU A 85 -15.01 12.92 2.66
C LEU A 85 -15.13 11.60 1.92
N VAL A 86 -14.17 11.32 1.05
CA VAL A 86 -14.03 10.05 0.31
C VAL A 86 -13.02 9.16 1.04
N ILE A 87 -13.53 8.13 1.70
CA ILE A 87 -12.72 7.08 2.32
C ILE A 87 -12.53 5.98 1.30
N ARG A 88 -11.28 5.71 0.91
CA ARG A 88 -10.98 4.61 -0.02
C ARG A 88 -10.38 3.42 0.71
N HIS A 89 -10.95 2.26 0.40
CA HIS A 89 -10.62 0.94 0.93
C HIS A 89 -11.16 0.70 2.36
N PRO A 90 -12.22 -0.11 2.54
CA PRO A 90 -12.83 -0.36 3.85
C PRO A 90 -11.86 -0.92 4.90
N THR A 91 -11.00 -1.86 4.54
CA THR A 91 -9.96 -2.37 5.47
C THR A 91 -9.04 -1.26 5.99
N VAL A 92 -8.80 -0.18 5.23
CA VAL A 92 -7.97 0.93 5.68
C VAL A 92 -8.63 1.62 6.86
N ILE A 93 -9.88 2.07 6.72
CA ILE A 93 -10.56 2.77 7.81
C ILE A 93 -10.88 1.83 8.98
N TYR A 94 -11.19 0.56 8.68
CA TYR A 94 -11.44 -0.45 9.71
C TYR A 94 -10.21 -0.69 10.61
N SER A 95 -9.01 -0.75 10.02
CA SER A 95 -7.75 -1.03 10.74
C SER A 95 -6.93 0.19 11.12
N ALA A 96 -7.33 1.39 10.68
CA ALA A 96 -6.58 2.62 10.92
C ALA A 96 -6.44 2.89 12.42
N LYS A 97 -5.20 3.10 12.87
CA LYS A 97 -4.86 3.47 14.26
C LYS A 97 -5.07 4.95 14.60
N PRO A 98 -4.82 5.92 13.67
CA PRO A 98 -5.03 7.33 13.98
C PRO A 98 -6.50 7.64 14.34
N ASN A 99 -6.67 8.58 15.26
CA ASN A 99 -7.94 9.24 15.51
C ASN A 99 -8.09 10.44 14.56
N PHE A 100 -9.29 10.65 14.03
CA PHE A 100 -9.63 11.68 13.05
C PHE A 100 -10.55 12.77 13.62
N GLU A 101 -10.57 12.98 14.95
CA GLU A 101 -11.43 13.93 15.67
C GLU A 101 -11.50 15.36 15.07
N GLY A 102 -10.41 15.85 14.46
CA GLY A 102 -10.38 17.17 13.84
C GLY A 102 -11.02 17.23 12.44
N ILE A 103 -11.32 16.08 11.84
CA ILE A 103 -11.78 15.96 10.47
C ILE A 103 -13.29 15.74 10.46
N SER A 104 -14.00 16.57 9.73
CA SER A 104 -15.45 16.47 9.55
C SER A 104 -15.85 16.70 8.09
N ALA A 105 -17.01 16.19 7.70
CA ALA A 105 -17.55 16.45 6.38
C ALA A 105 -19.08 16.45 6.39
N ASP A 106 -19.70 17.12 5.42
CA ASP A 106 -21.15 17.07 5.27
C ASP A 106 -21.63 15.70 4.81
N THR A 107 -20.90 15.11 3.85
CA THR A 107 -21.14 13.78 3.29
C THR A 107 -19.90 12.90 3.43
N VAL A 108 -20.10 11.65 3.85
CA VAL A 108 -19.04 10.63 3.93
C VAL A 108 -19.34 9.51 2.94
N VAL A 109 -18.38 9.19 2.08
CA VAL A 109 -18.46 8.11 1.10
C VAL A 109 -17.39 7.08 1.39
N VAL A 110 -17.77 5.81 1.54
CA VAL A 110 -16.85 4.68 1.65
C VAL A 110 -16.79 3.97 0.30
N VAL A 111 -15.70 4.22 -0.44
CA VAL A 111 -15.46 3.54 -1.72
C VAL A 111 -14.90 2.16 -1.46
N VAL A 112 -15.63 1.14 -1.91
CA VAL A 112 -15.31 -0.27 -1.66
C VAL A 112 -14.38 -0.77 -2.77
N ASN A 113 -13.08 -0.61 -2.59
CA ASN A 113 -12.07 -0.93 -3.61
C ASN A 113 -11.74 -2.43 -3.75
N HIS A 114 -12.11 -3.23 -2.77
CA HIS A 114 -11.77 -4.66 -2.70
C HIS A 114 -13.00 -5.46 -2.26
N ALA A 115 -13.04 -6.73 -2.63
CA ALA A 115 -14.07 -7.65 -2.17
C ALA A 115 -14.11 -7.74 -0.64
N ALA A 116 -15.32 -7.80 -0.07
CA ALA A 116 -15.51 -8.07 1.35
C ALA A 116 -15.16 -9.51 1.70
N ILE A 117 -15.51 -10.44 0.80
CA ILE A 117 -15.17 -11.86 0.83
C ILE A 117 -14.55 -12.22 -0.52
N ASP A 118 -13.36 -12.83 -0.53
CA ASP A 118 -12.75 -13.30 -1.78
C ASP A 118 -13.32 -14.65 -2.27
N ALA A 119 -12.87 -15.10 -3.44
CA ALA A 119 -13.28 -16.38 -4.01
C ALA A 119 -12.87 -17.60 -3.17
N GLY A 120 -11.89 -17.45 -2.27
CA GLY A 120 -11.47 -18.47 -1.32
C GLY A 120 -12.32 -18.49 -0.03
N GLY A 121 -13.28 -17.57 0.11
CA GLY A 121 -14.10 -17.42 1.30
C GLY A 121 -13.42 -16.62 2.43
N THR A 122 -12.27 -15.99 2.15
CA THR A 122 -11.58 -15.16 3.14
C THR A 122 -12.31 -13.83 3.30
N GLU A 123 -12.73 -13.51 4.52
CA GLU A 123 -13.28 -12.20 4.84
C GLU A 123 -12.14 -11.18 5.04
N HIS A 124 -12.13 -10.12 4.24
CA HIS A 124 -11.08 -9.09 4.30
C HIS A 124 -11.40 -7.96 5.29
N TYR A 125 -12.69 -7.70 5.51
CA TYR A 125 -13.17 -6.75 6.51
C TYR A 125 -14.64 -7.05 6.82
N PRO A 126 -15.07 -6.83 8.07
CA PRO A 126 -16.47 -6.92 8.46
C PRO A 126 -17.22 -5.65 8.03
N VAL A 127 -18.14 -5.77 7.06
CA VAL A 127 -18.86 -4.62 6.47
C VAL A 127 -19.60 -3.80 7.55
N GLU A 128 -20.46 -4.41 8.36
CA GLU A 128 -21.26 -3.68 9.37
C GLU A 128 -20.41 -3.05 10.48
N ALA A 129 -19.30 -3.69 10.88
CA ALA A 129 -18.42 -3.12 11.89
C ALA A 129 -17.58 -1.96 11.32
N THR A 130 -17.18 -2.04 10.05
CA THR A 130 -16.54 -0.92 9.36
C THR A 130 -17.49 0.28 9.25
N ASP A 131 -18.75 0.02 8.91
CA ASP A 131 -19.82 1.03 8.82
C ASP A 131 -20.05 1.74 10.17
N ARG A 132 -20.15 0.97 11.26
CA ARG A 132 -20.24 1.50 12.63
C ARG A 132 -19.05 2.39 12.99
N ARG A 133 -17.82 1.93 12.70
CA ARG A 133 -16.60 2.68 12.96
C ARG A 133 -16.57 4.02 12.21
N VAL A 134 -17.02 4.05 10.96
CA VAL A 134 -17.09 5.29 10.17
C VAL A 134 -18.09 6.27 10.80
N ARG A 135 -19.26 5.79 11.26
CA ARG A 135 -20.22 6.63 12.02
C ARG A 135 -19.62 7.17 13.31
N GLU A 136 -18.90 6.34 14.06
CA GLU A 136 -18.25 6.74 15.32
C GLU A 136 -17.18 7.81 15.09
N LEU A 137 -16.37 7.67 14.04
CA LEU A 137 -15.28 8.60 13.74
C LEU A 137 -15.77 9.95 13.20
N PHE A 138 -16.82 9.97 12.38
CA PHE A 138 -17.23 11.17 11.63
C PHE A 138 -18.63 11.69 11.98
N GLY A 139 -19.41 10.98 12.79
CA GLY A 139 -20.76 11.37 13.18
C GLY A 139 -21.76 11.41 12.03
N LYS A 140 -21.51 10.68 10.94
CA LYS A 140 -22.32 10.68 9.71
C LYS A 140 -22.64 9.27 9.27
N GLU A 141 -23.84 9.08 8.72
CA GLU A 141 -24.21 7.88 7.97
C GLU A 141 -23.41 7.83 6.66
N PRO A 142 -22.50 6.86 6.47
CA PRO A 142 -21.69 6.83 5.27
C PRO A 142 -22.43 6.19 4.09
N ILE A 143 -22.20 6.70 2.88
CA ILE A 143 -22.66 6.07 1.64
C ILE A 143 -21.64 5.01 1.23
N TRP A 144 -22.07 3.76 1.10
CA TRP A 144 -21.19 2.69 0.62
C TRP A 144 -21.24 2.62 -0.91
N ALA A 145 -20.09 2.81 -1.55
CA ALA A 145 -20.01 2.92 -3.00
C ALA A 145 -19.06 1.87 -3.57
N PRO A 146 -19.56 0.66 -3.94
CA PRO A 146 -18.74 -0.36 -4.56
C PRO A 146 -18.15 0.06 -5.88
N ILE A 147 -16.92 -0.36 -6.19
CA ILE A 147 -16.28 0.02 -7.46
C ILE A 147 -16.79 -0.74 -8.68
N GLY A 148 -17.67 -1.73 -8.47
CA GLY A 148 -18.23 -2.55 -9.53
C GLY A 148 -19.15 -3.65 -9.01
N PRO A 149 -19.87 -4.34 -9.91
CA PRO A 149 -20.89 -5.32 -9.57
C PRO A 149 -20.33 -6.51 -8.78
N VAL A 150 -19.12 -6.98 -9.12
CA VAL A 150 -18.47 -8.08 -8.40
C VAL A 150 -18.25 -7.72 -6.94
N VAL A 151 -17.68 -6.54 -6.67
CA VAL A 151 -17.44 -6.07 -5.29
C VAL A 151 -18.75 -5.83 -4.57
N ARG A 152 -19.75 -5.23 -5.24
CA ARG A 152 -21.09 -5.05 -4.70
C ARG A 152 -21.70 -6.36 -4.21
N GLN A 153 -21.62 -7.42 -5.01
CA GLN A 153 -22.14 -8.73 -4.63
C GLN A 153 -21.44 -9.28 -3.38
N THR A 154 -20.12 -9.10 -3.25
CA THR A 154 -19.39 -9.56 -2.05
C THR A 154 -19.82 -8.82 -0.78
N VAL A 155 -20.21 -7.55 -0.88
CA VAL A 155 -20.77 -6.79 0.25
C VAL A 155 -22.17 -7.30 0.60
N LEU A 156 -23.02 -7.50 -0.42
CA LEU A 156 -24.38 -8.02 -0.25
C LEU A 156 -24.41 -9.45 0.31
N GLN A 157 -23.38 -10.25 0.05
CA GLN A 157 -23.20 -11.57 0.65
C GLN A 157 -23.00 -11.50 2.18
N GLN A 158 -22.35 -10.45 2.70
CA GLN A 158 -22.22 -10.25 4.14
C GLN A 158 -23.47 -9.61 4.76
N THR A 159 -24.02 -8.57 4.12
CA THR A 159 -25.13 -7.79 4.70
C THR A 159 -25.90 -6.94 3.69
N THR A 160 -27.15 -6.64 4.00
CA THR A 160 -28.00 -5.64 3.32
C THR A 160 -28.29 -4.41 4.19
N ARG A 161 -27.65 -4.29 5.36
CA ARG A 161 -27.93 -3.24 6.35
C ARG A 161 -27.17 -1.93 6.13
N VAL A 162 -26.19 -1.93 5.23
CA VAL A 162 -25.42 -0.72 4.89
C VAL A 162 -26.03 -0.02 3.69
N PRO A 163 -26.03 1.33 3.64
CA PRO A 163 -26.65 2.07 2.55
C PRO A 163 -25.75 2.07 1.31
N LEU A 164 -25.91 1.05 0.47
CA LEU A 164 -25.24 0.99 -0.82
C LEU A 164 -25.78 2.06 -1.77
N ARG A 165 -24.89 2.83 -2.40
CA ARG A 165 -25.24 3.70 -3.52
C ARG A 165 -25.88 2.88 -4.64
N GLU A 166 -26.87 3.44 -5.32
CA GLU A 166 -27.58 2.78 -6.41
C GLU A 166 -26.62 2.36 -7.53
N THR A 167 -25.75 3.29 -7.97
CA THR A 167 -24.74 3.05 -9.00
C THR A 167 -23.34 2.89 -8.40
N ASP A 168 -22.52 2.05 -9.04
CA ASP A 168 -21.14 1.80 -8.62
C ASP A 168 -20.24 3.05 -8.74
N TRP A 169 -19.28 3.17 -7.82
CA TRP A 169 -18.20 4.13 -7.86
C TRP A 169 -17.06 3.60 -8.74
N VAL A 170 -17.32 3.48 -10.04
CA VAL A 170 -16.32 2.99 -10.98
C VAL A 170 -15.03 3.81 -10.91
N ASN A 171 -13.88 3.15 -11.04
CA ASN A 171 -12.61 3.86 -11.06
C ASN A 171 -12.53 4.71 -12.33
N VAL A 172 -11.98 5.92 -12.23
CA VAL A 172 -11.66 6.74 -13.39
C VAL A 172 -10.24 6.48 -13.86
N PHE A 173 -10.02 6.58 -15.17
CA PHE A 173 -8.72 6.36 -15.78
C PHE A 173 -8.29 7.59 -16.57
N GLY A 174 -7.02 7.97 -16.41
CA GLY A 174 -6.35 8.85 -17.36
C GLY A 174 -6.30 8.15 -18.72
N MET A 175 -7.06 8.66 -19.67
CA MET A 175 -6.99 8.26 -21.07
C MET A 175 -6.23 9.35 -21.82
N PRO A 176 -5.28 9.00 -22.71
CA PRO A 176 -4.62 10.00 -23.53
C PRO A 176 -5.63 10.74 -24.41
N ASP A 177 -5.52 12.07 -24.47
CA ASP A 177 -6.44 12.93 -25.25
C ASP A 177 -6.38 12.64 -26.77
N HIS A 178 -5.30 12.01 -27.24
CA HIS A 178 -5.03 11.74 -28.64
C HIS A 178 -5.48 10.35 -29.12
N LEU A 179 -6.24 9.60 -28.31
CA LEU A 179 -6.81 8.32 -28.76
C LEU A 179 -7.88 8.57 -29.83
N GLY A 180 -7.49 8.42 -31.10
CA GLY A 180 -8.39 8.50 -32.24
C GLY A 180 -9.40 7.35 -32.30
N GLU A 181 -10.47 7.55 -33.06
CA GLU A 181 -11.43 6.49 -33.34
C GLU A 181 -10.79 5.43 -34.25
N ARG A 182 -11.13 4.16 -34.01
CA ARG A 182 -10.67 3.07 -34.85
C ARG A 182 -11.24 3.21 -36.25
N THR A 183 -10.39 3.13 -37.28
CA THR A 183 -10.79 3.28 -38.69
C THR A 183 -10.71 1.99 -39.51
N GLY A 184 -10.01 0.97 -39.00
CA GLY A 184 -9.87 -0.32 -39.68
C GLY A 184 -8.97 -1.29 -38.91
N PHE A 185 -8.53 -2.36 -39.55
CA PHE A 185 -7.55 -3.27 -38.99
C PHE A 185 -6.13 -2.68 -39.04
N ILE A 186 -5.26 -3.11 -38.12
CA ILE A 186 -3.85 -2.67 -38.09
C ILE A 186 -3.04 -3.29 -39.23
N SER A 187 -3.41 -4.50 -39.67
CA SER A 187 -2.61 -5.30 -40.60
C SER A 187 -3.47 -6.13 -41.56
N ASP A 188 -2.81 -6.78 -42.51
CA ASP A 188 -3.37 -7.73 -43.49
C ASP A 188 -3.73 -9.10 -42.86
N LYS A 189 -3.45 -9.26 -41.57
CA LYS A 189 -3.88 -10.37 -40.72
C LYS A 189 -4.37 -9.84 -39.38
N PRO A 190 -5.29 -10.55 -38.70
CA PRO A 190 -5.73 -10.17 -37.37
C PRO A 190 -4.57 -10.19 -36.38
N VAL A 191 -4.42 -9.09 -35.62
CA VAL A 191 -3.44 -8.95 -34.55
C VAL A 191 -4.10 -9.21 -33.19
N ILE A 192 -3.75 -10.33 -32.56
CA ILE A 192 -4.18 -10.70 -31.21
C ILE A 192 -3.15 -10.13 -30.22
N GLY A 193 -3.61 -9.30 -29.30
CA GLY A 193 -2.79 -8.72 -28.26
C GLY A 193 -3.21 -9.15 -26.85
N ARG A 194 -2.25 -9.16 -25.92
CA ARG A 194 -2.49 -9.30 -24.48
C ARG A 194 -1.56 -8.36 -23.71
N HIS A 195 -2.12 -7.54 -22.81
CA HIS A 195 -1.35 -6.88 -21.75
C HIS A 195 -1.97 -7.13 -20.37
N SER A 196 -1.14 -7.51 -19.41
CA SER A 196 -1.57 -7.66 -18.01
C SER A 196 -0.36 -7.81 -17.08
N ARG A 197 -0.61 -7.80 -15.77
CA ARG A 197 0.42 -8.06 -14.76
C ARG A 197 0.98 -9.48 -14.92
N PRO A 198 2.27 -9.71 -14.60
CA PRO A 198 2.94 -11.00 -14.77
C PRO A 198 2.61 -12.00 -13.64
N GLN A 199 1.35 -12.08 -13.24
CA GLN A 199 0.90 -12.97 -12.17
C GLN A 199 0.39 -14.30 -12.75
N PRO A 200 0.65 -15.46 -12.10
CA PRO A 200 0.17 -16.76 -12.57
C PRO A 200 -1.34 -16.82 -12.85
N GLY A 201 -2.15 -16.19 -11.99
CA GLY A 201 -3.60 -16.14 -12.14
C GLY A 201 -4.09 -15.38 -13.38
N LYS A 202 -3.25 -14.51 -13.98
CA LYS A 202 -3.57 -13.69 -15.16
C LYS A 202 -3.37 -14.42 -16.49
N TRP A 203 -3.10 -15.72 -16.44
CA TRP A 203 -2.97 -16.60 -17.61
C TRP A 203 -3.90 -17.80 -17.47
N PRO A 204 -4.32 -18.42 -18.59
CA PRO A 204 -5.11 -19.65 -18.55
C PRO A 204 -4.41 -20.75 -17.75
N ALA A 205 -5.20 -21.64 -17.16
CA ALA A 205 -4.69 -22.71 -16.30
C ALA A 205 -3.75 -23.66 -17.05
N THR A 206 -4.07 -23.99 -18.31
CA THR A 206 -3.41 -25.05 -19.07
C THR A 206 -2.67 -24.55 -20.32
N ALA A 207 -1.65 -25.31 -20.74
CA ALA A 207 -0.96 -25.10 -22.02
C ALA A 207 -1.92 -25.16 -23.23
N LYS A 208 -2.93 -26.04 -23.17
CA LYS A 208 -3.97 -26.17 -24.20
C LYS A 208 -4.74 -24.87 -24.36
N ASP A 209 -5.19 -24.29 -23.25
CA ASP A 209 -5.98 -23.05 -23.27
C ASP A 209 -5.14 -21.85 -23.69
N ILE A 210 -3.86 -21.81 -23.30
CA ILE A 210 -2.92 -20.78 -23.78
C ILE A 210 -2.81 -20.82 -25.30
N ARG A 211 -2.55 -21.99 -25.91
CA ARG A 211 -2.46 -22.12 -27.36
C ARG A 211 -3.78 -21.86 -28.08
N ALA A 212 -4.89 -22.16 -27.43
CA ALA A 212 -6.22 -21.91 -27.98
C ALA A 212 -6.51 -20.39 -28.05
N ALA A 213 -6.17 -19.64 -27.00
CA ALA A 213 -6.33 -18.19 -26.95
C ALA A 213 -5.27 -17.43 -27.77
N TYR A 214 -4.03 -17.92 -27.80
CA TYR A 214 -2.88 -17.28 -28.44
C TYR A 214 -2.17 -18.30 -29.38
N PRO A 215 -2.57 -18.36 -30.67
CA PRO A 215 -2.07 -19.38 -31.59
C PRO A 215 -0.60 -19.19 -31.99
N GLU A 216 0.03 -20.26 -32.49
CA GLU A 216 1.36 -20.25 -33.12
C GLU A 216 1.26 -20.43 -34.66
N SER A 217 0.07 -20.22 -35.23
CA SER A 217 -0.13 -20.30 -36.68
C SER A 217 0.27 -19.02 -37.39
N ASP A 218 0.41 -19.08 -38.71
CA ASP A 218 0.70 -17.95 -39.60
C ASP A 218 -0.55 -17.14 -39.99
N ALA A 219 -1.72 -17.55 -39.51
CA ALA A 219 -3.00 -16.90 -39.75
C ALA A 219 -3.23 -15.65 -38.86
N PHE A 220 -2.41 -15.46 -37.82
CA PHE A 220 -2.54 -14.36 -36.86
C PHE A 220 -1.16 -13.77 -36.53
N TYR A 221 -1.15 -12.49 -36.18
CA TYR A 221 -0.05 -11.90 -35.40
C TYR A 221 -0.40 -11.99 -33.91
N VAL A 222 0.60 -12.27 -33.07
CA VAL A 222 0.41 -12.35 -31.61
C VAL A 222 1.42 -11.45 -30.91
N GLU A 223 0.89 -10.48 -30.17
CA GLU A 223 1.64 -9.45 -29.45
C GLU A 223 1.38 -9.60 -27.94
N ILE A 224 2.44 -9.70 -27.13
CA ILE A 224 2.34 -9.89 -25.69
C ILE A 224 3.12 -8.80 -24.97
N LEU A 225 2.42 -7.95 -24.19
CA LEU A 225 3.04 -7.00 -23.27
C LEU A 225 2.97 -7.54 -21.84
N GLY A 226 4.08 -8.08 -21.37
CA GLY A 226 4.29 -8.55 -20.02
C GLY A 226 3.75 -9.94 -19.70
N GLY A 227 4.43 -10.62 -18.77
CA GLY A 227 3.98 -11.87 -18.17
C GLY A 227 4.14 -13.13 -19.02
N ALA A 228 4.80 -13.05 -20.19
CA ALA A 228 5.04 -14.22 -21.04
C ALA A 228 5.82 -15.34 -20.33
N GLN A 229 6.61 -15.03 -19.30
CA GLN A 229 7.32 -16.03 -18.48
C GLN A 229 6.37 -17.05 -17.83
N VAL A 230 5.16 -16.61 -17.46
CA VAL A 230 4.14 -17.51 -16.92
C VAL A 230 3.66 -18.47 -18.01
N ALA A 231 3.42 -17.98 -19.23
CA ALA A 231 3.07 -18.84 -20.35
C ALA A 231 4.21 -19.80 -20.69
N GLU A 232 5.45 -19.33 -20.72
CA GLU A 232 6.65 -20.14 -20.95
C GLU A 232 6.77 -21.27 -19.93
N SER A 233 6.55 -21.01 -18.64
CA SER A 233 6.61 -22.06 -17.61
C SER A 233 5.60 -23.19 -17.84
N LYS A 234 4.44 -22.88 -18.44
CA LYS A 234 3.36 -23.83 -18.75
C LYS A 234 3.55 -24.50 -20.10
N LEU A 235 4.01 -23.77 -21.12
CA LEU A 235 4.26 -24.26 -22.47
C LEU A 235 5.60 -24.97 -22.63
N LYS A 236 6.56 -24.69 -21.74
CA LYS A 236 7.98 -25.07 -21.78
C LYS A 236 8.83 -24.37 -22.85
N TYR A 237 8.25 -23.40 -23.55
CA TYR A 237 8.91 -22.54 -24.52
C TYR A 237 8.05 -21.28 -24.75
N VAL A 238 8.64 -20.24 -25.35
CA VAL A 238 7.88 -19.12 -25.92
C VAL A 238 7.67 -19.40 -27.42
N PRO A 239 6.42 -19.43 -27.92
CA PRO A 239 6.14 -19.62 -29.34
C PRO A 239 6.91 -18.64 -30.22
N ARG A 240 7.57 -19.13 -31.28
CA ARG A 240 8.53 -18.32 -32.06
C ARG A 240 7.90 -17.14 -32.79
N ARG A 241 6.59 -17.20 -33.02
CA ARG A 241 5.81 -16.17 -33.73
C ARG A 241 5.19 -15.13 -32.80
N TRP A 242 5.34 -15.29 -31.48
CA TRP A 242 4.89 -14.26 -30.55
C TRP A 242 5.93 -13.15 -30.49
N ASN A 243 5.49 -11.91 -30.65
CA ASN A 243 6.29 -10.76 -30.27
C ASN A 243 6.06 -10.47 -28.78
N VAL A 244 7.12 -10.55 -27.98
CA VAL A 244 7.01 -10.44 -26.52
C VAL A 244 7.81 -9.24 -26.04
N ILE A 245 7.10 -8.32 -25.37
CA ILE A 245 7.66 -7.16 -24.70
C ILE A 245 7.59 -7.40 -23.19
N PRO A 246 8.68 -7.17 -22.42
CA PRO A 246 8.66 -7.30 -20.97
C PRO A 246 7.60 -6.41 -20.30
N PHE A 247 7.16 -6.79 -19.10
CA PHE A 247 6.21 -5.97 -18.34
C PHE A 247 6.84 -4.60 -18.03
N GLY A 248 6.16 -3.52 -18.39
CA GLY A 248 6.68 -2.15 -18.28
C GLY A 248 7.73 -1.79 -19.34
N GLY A 249 7.95 -2.64 -20.35
CA GLY A 249 8.89 -2.37 -21.45
C GLY A 249 8.36 -1.38 -22.49
N GLU A 250 7.05 -1.12 -22.50
CA GLU A 250 6.38 -0.14 -23.37
C GLU A 250 5.19 0.48 -22.62
N ASP A 251 4.81 1.70 -23.00
CA ASP A 251 3.54 2.29 -22.59
C ASP A 251 2.35 1.45 -23.11
N PRO A 252 1.35 1.12 -22.27
CA PRO A 252 0.22 0.31 -22.69
C PRO A 252 -0.54 0.86 -23.90
N TYR A 253 -0.73 2.18 -24.04
CA TYR A 253 -1.48 2.73 -25.17
C TYR A 253 -0.69 2.67 -26.47
N HIS A 254 0.65 2.80 -26.42
CA HIS A 254 1.50 2.54 -27.57
C HIS A 254 1.38 1.08 -28.03
N PHE A 255 1.43 0.13 -27.11
CA PHE A 255 1.21 -1.30 -27.42
C PHE A 255 -0.19 -1.54 -28.01
N LEU A 256 -1.22 -1.01 -27.36
CA LEU A 256 -2.61 -1.23 -27.75
C LEU A 256 -2.94 -0.64 -29.13
N SER A 257 -2.27 0.44 -29.53
CA SER A 257 -2.41 1.03 -30.88
C SER A 257 -1.99 0.07 -32.00
N ARG A 258 -1.26 -1.01 -31.68
CA ARG A 258 -0.72 -1.98 -32.64
C ARG A 258 -1.49 -3.29 -32.71
N ILE A 259 -2.59 -3.45 -31.97
CA ILE A 259 -3.40 -4.67 -31.97
C ILE A 259 -4.84 -4.42 -32.44
N ASP A 260 -5.52 -5.49 -32.88
CA ASP A 260 -6.95 -5.47 -33.23
C ASP A 260 -7.81 -6.03 -32.10
N PHE A 261 -7.41 -7.18 -31.57
CA PHE A 261 -8.18 -7.94 -30.59
C PHE A 261 -7.40 -8.04 -29.30
N TRP A 262 -7.91 -7.44 -28.23
CA TRP A 262 -7.34 -7.63 -26.91
C TRP A 262 -7.97 -8.88 -26.27
N VAL A 263 -7.19 -9.95 -26.17
CA VAL A 263 -7.64 -11.22 -25.63
C VAL A 263 -7.15 -11.34 -24.19
N TYR A 264 -8.07 -11.57 -23.26
CA TYR A 264 -7.76 -11.69 -21.85
C TYR A 264 -8.40 -12.94 -21.25
N MET A 265 -7.84 -14.10 -21.61
CA MET A 265 -8.13 -15.36 -20.95
C MET A 265 -7.20 -15.55 -19.75
N HIS A 266 -7.77 -15.86 -18.59
CA HIS A 266 -7.04 -16.00 -17.33
C HIS A 266 -7.45 -17.26 -16.56
N HIS A 267 -6.88 -17.48 -15.38
CA HIS A 267 -7.19 -18.66 -14.56
C HIS A 267 -8.66 -18.64 -14.13
N PRO A 268 -9.40 -19.77 -14.14
CA PRO A 268 -10.82 -19.80 -13.75
C PRO A 268 -11.07 -19.28 -12.32
N ASP A 269 -10.11 -19.50 -11.42
CA ASP A 269 -10.21 -19.07 -10.01
C ASP A 269 -9.94 -17.57 -9.81
N LEU A 270 -9.40 -16.88 -10.82
CA LEU A 270 -9.22 -15.44 -10.74
C LEU A 270 -10.56 -14.75 -11.03
N LYS A 271 -11.02 -13.92 -10.09
CA LYS A 271 -12.12 -12.97 -10.33
C LYS A 271 -11.55 -11.57 -10.46
N GLU A 272 -11.73 -10.96 -11.62
CA GLU A 272 -11.29 -9.60 -11.85
C GLU A 272 -12.19 -8.64 -11.08
N ALA A 273 -11.61 -7.81 -10.20
CA ALA A 273 -12.39 -6.84 -9.44
C ALA A 273 -12.92 -5.68 -10.30
N PHE A 274 -12.19 -5.30 -11.36
CA PHE A 274 -12.56 -4.19 -12.23
C PHE A 274 -11.93 -4.22 -13.64
N GLY A 275 -10.70 -4.74 -13.80
CA GLY A 275 -10.14 -4.97 -15.15
C GLY A 275 -9.66 -3.71 -15.88
N ARG A 276 -8.78 -2.91 -15.25
CA ARG A 276 -8.13 -1.74 -15.87
C ARG A 276 -7.56 -2.02 -17.27
N ALA A 277 -6.92 -3.17 -17.48
CA ALA A 277 -6.34 -3.52 -18.77
C ALA A 277 -7.41 -3.65 -19.88
N ALA A 278 -8.61 -4.12 -19.53
CA ALA A 278 -9.72 -4.15 -20.47
C ALA A 278 -10.17 -2.73 -20.84
N MET A 279 -10.28 -1.84 -19.85
CA MET A 279 -10.62 -0.42 -20.10
C MET A 279 -9.61 0.28 -21.00
N GLU A 280 -8.32 0.09 -20.75
CA GLU A 280 -7.25 0.66 -21.60
C GLU A 280 -7.38 0.15 -23.04
N ALA A 281 -7.61 -1.16 -23.21
CA ALA A 281 -7.78 -1.77 -24.53
C ALA A 281 -9.02 -1.25 -25.26
N MET A 282 -10.15 -1.15 -24.56
CA MET A 282 -11.40 -0.61 -25.11
C MET A 282 -11.23 0.86 -25.51
N ALA A 283 -10.58 1.67 -24.68
CA ALA A 283 -10.29 3.08 -24.99
C ALA A 283 -9.42 3.22 -26.26
N ALA A 284 -8.44 2.35 -26.44
CA ALA A 284 -7.58 2.30 -27.62
C ALA A 284 -8.28 1.79 -28.89
N GLY A 285 -9.55 1.37 -28.80
CA GLY A 285 -10.31 0.85 -29.93
C GLY A 285 -10.05 -0.62 -30.24
N CYS A 286 -9.46 -1.37 -29.31
CA CYS A 286 -9.34 -2.82 -29.45
C CYS A 286 -10.69 -3.48 -29.16
N VAL A 287 -11.02 -4.54 -29.89
CA VAL A 287 -12.14 -5.42 -29.54
C VAL A 287 -11.69 -6.34 -28.41
N ALA A 288 -12.27 -6.18 -27.22
CA ALA A 288 -11.93 -6.97 -26.04
C ALA A 288 -12.66 -8.33 -26.04
N ILE A 289 -11.91 -9.44 -25.93
CA ILE A 289 -12.42 -10.81 -25.84
C ILE A 289 -12.05 -11.39 -24.48
N MET A 290 -13.05 -11.70 -23.65
CA MET A 290 -12.91 -12.01 -22.22
C MET A 290 -13.76 -13.22 -21.80
N PRO A 291 -13.59 -13.76 -20.59
CA PRO A 291 -14.46 -14.82 -20.07
C PRO A 291 -15.91 -14.36 -19.84
N PRO A 292 -16.91 -15.27 -19.91
CA PRO A 292 -18.35 -14.94 -19.77
C PRO A 292 -18.74 -14.14 -18.54
N TYR A 293 -18.14 -14.38 -17.37
CA TYR A 293 -18.51 -13.66 -16.15
C TYR A 293 -18.21 -12.15 -16.20
N MET A 294 -17.37 -11.70 -17.14
CA MET A 294 -17.04 -10.28 -17.30
C MET A 294 -18.15 -9.51 -18.04
N GLU A 295 -19.16 -10.19 -18.58
CA GLU A 295 -20.35 -9.56 -19.17
C GLU A 295 -21.09 -8.67 -18.18
N ASP A 296 -21.14 -9.06 -16.91
CA ASP A 296 -21.73 -8.25 -15.85
C ASP A 296 -21.06 -6.89 -15.69
N LEU A 297 -19.77 -6.78 -16.07
CA LEU A 297 -18.97 -5.57 -15.91
C LEU A 297 -18.90 -4.73 -17.18
N PHE A 298 -18.84 -5.36 -18.35
CA PHE A 298 -18.60 -4.68 -19.62
C PHE A 298 -19.79 -4.71 -20.59
N GLY A 299 -20.87 -5.42 -20.26
CA GLY A 299 -22.09 -5.47 -21.06
C GLY A 299 -21.83 -5.79 -22.52
N ASP A 300 -22.40 -5.01 -23.43
CA ASP A 300 -22.25 -5.18 -24.88
C ASP A 300 -20.95 -4.56 -25.46
N ALA A 301 -20.11 -3.94 -24.63
CA ALA A 301 -18.83 -3.36 -25.03
C ALA A 301 -17.72 -4.40 -25.23
N GLY A 302 -17.86 -5.59 -24.63
CA GLY A 302 -16.96 -6.71 -24.76
C GLY A 302 -17.55 -7.86 -25.57
N LEU A 303 -16.70 -8.84 -25.88
CA LEU A 303 -17.11 -10.14 -26.39
C LEU A 303 -16.67 -11.23 -25.43
N TYR A 304 -17.51 -12.26 -25.27
CA TYR A 304 -17.33 -13.26 -24.24
C TYR A 304 -17.16 -14.66 -24.81
N ALA A 305 -16.07 -15.33 -24.44
CA ALA A 305 -15.66 -16.59 -25.04
C ALA A 305 -14.86 -17.46 -24.07
N THR A 306 -14.83 -18.76 -24.34
CA THR A 306 -13.82 -19.68 -23.81
C THR A 306 -12.53 -19.59 -24.64
N PRO A 307 -11.37 -20.04 -24.11
CA PRO A 307 -10.12 -20.05 -24.87
C PRO A 307 -10.23 -20.74 -26.24
N GLY A 308 -10.99 -21.84 -26.33
CA GLY A 308 -11.22 -22.58 -27.57
C GLY A 308 -12.05 -21.85 -28.63
N GLN A 309 -12.79 -20.81 -28.26
CA GLN A 309 -13.66 -20.05 -29.16
C GLN A 309 -12.96 -18.80 -29.73
N VAL A 310 -11.85 -18.35 -29.12
CA VAL A 310 -11.16 -17.10 -29.47
C VAL A 310 -10.81 -17.02 -30.96
N GLN A 311 -10.09 -18.01 -31.49
CA GLN A 311 -9.64 -17.97 -32.89
C GLN A 311 -10.80 -17.88 -33.87
N LYS A 312 -11.87 -18.66 -33.67
CA LYS A 312 -13.06 -18.63 -34.52
C LYS A 312 -13.74 -17.26 -34.48
N LEU A 313 -13.82 -16.64 -33.31
CA LEU A 313 -14.42 -15.32 -33.13
C LEU A 313 -13.59 -14.22 -33.82
N VAL A 314 -12.26 -14.26 -33.64
CA VAL A 314 -11.32 -13.34 -34.31
C VAL A 314 -11.42 -13.46 -35.83
N THR A 315 -11.36 -14.69 -36.37
CA THR A 315 -11.49 -14.92 -37.82
C THR A 315 -12.84 -14.42 -38.35
N SER A 316 -13.94 -14.66 -37.63
CA SER A 316 -15.26 -14.17 -38.05
C SER A 316 -15.35 -12.65 -38.08
N LEU A 317 -14.77 -11.95 -37.11
CA LEU A 317 -14.79 -10.49 -37.07
C LEU A 317 -13.83 -9.87 -38.07
N TYR A 318 -12.68 -10.50 -38.30
CA TYR A 318 -11.72 -10.04 -39.30
C TYR A 318 -12.31 -10.08 -40.72
N ALA A 319 -13.19 -11.05 -41.00
CA ALA A 319 -13.91 -11.16 -42.26
C ALA A 319 -15.08 -10.14 -42.42
N ASP A 320 -15.40 -9.38 -41.36
CA ASP A 320 -16.50 -8.41 -41.32
C ASP A 320 -16.02 -7.07 -40.72
N PRO A 321 -15.34 -6.23 -41.54
CA PRO A 321 -14.78 -4.97 -41.07
C PRO A 321 -15.82 -4.01 -40.46
N GLU A 322 -17.05 -4.02 -40.98
CA GLU A 322 -18.12 -3.17 -40.47
C GLU A 322 -18.49 -3.59 -39.04
N ARG A 323 -18.69 -4.88 -38.80
CA ARG A 323 -18.96 -5.40 -37.46
C ARG A 323 -17.79 -5.17 -36.50
N PHE A 324 -16.55 -5.33 -36.97
CA PHE A 324 -15.38 -5.01 -36.16
C PHE A 324 -15.39 -3.54 -35.70
N LEU A 325 -15.63 -2.60 -36.62
CA LEU A 325 -15.67 -1.17 -36.31
C LEU A 325 -16.82 -0.83 -35.37
N GLN A 326 -18.01 -1.40 -35.58
CA GLN A 326 -19.15 -1.23 -34.66
C GLN A 326 -18.80 -1.68 -33.23
N MET A 327 -18.13 -2.84 -33.08
CA MET A 327 -17.69 -3.32 -31.76
C MET A 327 -16.61 -2.42 -31.15
N SER A 328 -15.64 -1.98 -31.95
CA SER A 328 -14.58 -1.09 -31.52
C SER A 328 -15.14 0.26 -31.04
N HIS A 329 -16.02 0.89 -31.81
CA HIS A 329 -16.63 2.17 -31.45
C HIS A 329 -17.49 2.07 -30.19
N ARG A 330 -18.24 0.97 -30.04
CA ARG A 330 -18.98 0.71 -28.81
C ARG A 330 -18.06 0.56 -27.61
N ALA A 331 -16.96 -0.17 -27.75
CA ALA A 331 -15.94 -0.30 -26.71
C ALA A 331 -15.33 1.06 -26.33
N GLN A 332 -14.99 1.89 -27.32
CA GLN A 332 -14.49 3.24 -27.09
C GLN A 332 -15.53 4.12 -26.39
N GLN A 333 -16.81 4.07 -26.81
CA GLN A 333 -17.90 4.82 -26.16
C GLN A 333 -18.11 4.39 -24.72
N PHE A 334 -18.12 3.08 -24.44
CA PHE A 334 -18.18 2.54 -23.09
C PHE A 334 -17.02 3.07 -22.26
N ALA A 335 -15.79 3.02 -22.79
CA ALA A 335 -14.61 3.54 -22.12
C ALA A 335 -14.70 5.04 -21.81
N ARG A 336 -15.34 5.85 -22.68
CA ARG A 336 -15.56 7.29 -22.42
C ARG A 336 -16.36 7.54 -21.13
N GLY A 337 -17.24 6.62 -20.72
CA GLY A 337 -17.98 6.70 -19.46
C GLY A 337 -17.12 6.59 -18.20
N PHE A 338 -15.86 6.17 -18.32
CA PHE A 338 -14.92 6.02 -17.20
C PHE A 338 -13.82 7.09 -17.24
N ARG A 339 -14.03 8.14 -18.06
CA ARG A 339 -13.13 9.29 -18.11
C ARG A 339 -13.14 10.05 -16.78
N PRO A 340 -12.09 10.82 -16.50
CA PRO A 340 -11.99 11.60 -15.27
C PRO A 340 -13.21 12.50 -15.00
N HIS A 341 -13.91 13.00 -16.04
CA HIS A 341 -15.12 13.81 -15.86
C HIS A 341 -16.27 13.10 -15.12
N ALA A 342 -16.41 11.76 -15.25
CA ALA A 342 -17.41 11.00 -14.49
C ALA A 342 -17.17 11.07 -12.97
N HIS A 343 -15.95 11.38 -12.53
CA HIS A 343 -15.67 11.68 -11.12
C HIS A 343 -16.25 13.03 -10.70
N ILE A 344 -16.17 14.06 -11.56
CA ILE A 344 -16.74 15.38 -11.27
C ILE A 344 -18.25 15.31 -11.19
N GLU A 345 -18.91 14.65 -12.14
CA GLU A 345 -20.38 14.46 -12.12
C GLU A 345 -20.84 13.81 -10.79
N ARG A 346 -20.13 12.78 -10.31
CA ARG A 346 -20.42 12.15 -9.01
C ARG A 346 -20.19 13.08 -7.83
N LEU A 347 -19.22 13.98 -7.90
CA LEU A 347 -19.00 14.99 -6.86
C LEU A 347 -20.10 16.06 -6.88
N GLU A 348 -20.57 16.46 -8.06
CA GLU A 348 -21.68 17.41 -8.23
C GLU A 348 -23.00 16.85 -7.70
N GLU A 349 -23.27 15.55 -7.89
CA GLU A 349 -24.40 14.84 -7.25
C GLU A 349 -24.35 14.93 -5.72
N LEU A 350 -23.14 15.01 -5.14
CA LEU A 350 -22.90 15.19 -3.70
C LEU A 350 -22.79 16.68 -3.32
N GLY A 351 -23.09 17.59 -4.25
CA GLY A 351 -23.11 19.03 -4.08
C GLY A 351 -21.76 19.72 -4.24
N VAL A 352 -20.67 19.03 -4.58
CA VAL A 352 -19.37 19.65 -4.84
C VAL A 352 -19.35 20.13 -6.29
N HIS A 353 -19.39 21.45 -6.49
CA HIS A 353 -19.36 22.07 -7.81
C HIS A 353 -18.02 22.77 -8.04
N PRO A 354 -17.44 22.68 -9.25
CA PRO A 354 -16.28 23.48 -9.62
C PRO A 354 -16.53 24.97 -9.36
N PRO A 355 -15.55 25.72 -8.82
CA PRO A 355 -15.70 27.16 -8.65
C PRO A 355 -15.80 27.86 -10.01
N ASP A 356 -16.46 29.02 -10.04
CA ASP A 356 -16.47 29.87 -11.24
C ASP A 356 -15.01 30.27 -11.57
N PRO A 357 -14.51 30.06 -12.80
CA PRO A 357 -13.14 30.40 -13.18
C PRO A 357 -12.73 31.84 -12.82
N SER A 358 -13.69 32.78 -12.83
CA SER A 358 -13.46 34.18 -12.46
C SER A 358 -13.29 34.43 -10.96
N THR A 359 -13.66 33.44 -10.12
CA THR A 359 -13.53 33.46 -8.66
C THR A 359 -12.30 32.73 -8.17
N ILE A 360 -11.56 32.05 -9.07
CA ILE A 360 -10.25 31.46 -8.77
C ILE A 360 -9.24 32.59 -8.61
N VAL A 361 -9.25 33.22 -7.45
CA VAL A 361 -8.11 34.00 -6.98
C VAL A 361 -6.96 33.02 -6.75
N GLU A 362 -5.71 33.41 -7.03
CA GLU A 362 -4.53 32.71 -6.51
C GLU A 362 -4.61 32.70 -4.98
N ASP A 363 -5.37 31.76 -4.41
CA ASP A 363 -5.72 31.83 -3.00
C ASP A 363 -4.66 31.15 -2.15
N ARG A 364 -4.44 31.84 -1.04
CA ARG A 364 -3.50 31.60 0.04
C ARG A 364 -3.57 30.14 0.45
N THR A 365 -2.40 29.51 0.54
CA THR A 365 -2.24 28.26 1.28
C THR A 365 -2.99 28.41 2.61
N PRO A 366 -4.00 27.56 2.91
CA PRO A 366 -4.64 27.56 4.21
C PRO A 366 -3.50 27.51 5.23
N THR A 367 -3.43 28.50 6.11
CA THR A 367 -2.42 28.51 7.17
C THR A 367 -2.84 27.40 8.12
N LEU A 368 -2.43 26.18 7.81
CA LEU A 368 -2.46 25.04 8.71
C LEU A 368 -1.68 25.51 9.93
N THR A 369 -2.38 25.93 10.97
CA THR A 369 -1.79 26.29 12.25
C THR A 369 -1.16 25.04 12.84
N ALA A 370 0.07 24.76 12.41
CA ALA A 370 1.00 23.88 13.09
C ALA A 370 1.29 24.55 14.43
N GLY A 371 0.71 24.00 15.50
CA GLY A 371 1.13 24.30 16.86
C GLY A 371 2.63 24.03 16.95
N ARG A 372 3.41 25.10 17.02
CA ARG A 372 4.87 25.09 17.04
C ARG A 372 5.34 24.57 18.40
N ALA A 373 5.73 23.30 18.44
CA ALA A 373 6.83 22.83 19.28
C ALA A 373 7.75 22.06 18.33
N SER A 374 9.04 22.42 18.29
CA SER A 374 10.05 21.72 17.51
C SER A 374 10.13 20.27 17.96
N ARG A 375 9.37 19.39 17.33
CA ARG A 375 9.40 17.95 17.56
C ARG A 375 10.26 17.29 16.48
N ARG A 376 10.77 16.10 16.80
CA ARG A 376 11.89 15.43 16.12
C ARG A 376 11.44 14.06 15.62
N ASN A 377 12.02 13.58 14.53
CA ASN A 377 11.80 12.22 14.03
C ASN A 377 12.78 11.28 14.73
N VAL A 378 12.26 10.20 15.33
CA VAL A 378 13.04 9.25 16.13
C VAL A 378 12.93 7.85 15.52
N LEU A 379 14.08 7.21 15.29
CA LEU A 379 14.16 5.79 14.96
C LEU A 379 14.66 5.02 16.17
N VAL A 380 13.83 4.16 16.74
CA VAL A 380 14.22 3.25 17.81
C VAL A 380 14.56 1.89 17.21
N LEU A 381 15.74 1.36 17.53
CA LEU A 381 16.16 0.02 17.19
C LEU A 381 16.26 -0.77 18.50
N SER A 382 15.51 -1.85 18.64
CA SER A 382 15.68 -2.78 19.76
C SER A 382 15.80 -4.19 19.25
N GLY A 383 16.40 -5.08 20.03
CA GLY A 383 16.46 -6.46 19.62
C GLY A 383 17.02 -7.36 20.68
N ASP A 384 16.60 -8.61 20.61
CA ASP A 384 17.09 -9.69 21.45
C ASP A 384 18.28 -10.41 20.77
N ASP A 385 19.15 -9.72 20.02
CA ASP A 385 19.94 -10.43 19.01
C ASP A 385 21.42 -10.70 19.33
N VAL A 386 21.72 -12.01 19.35
CA VAL A 386 23.01 -12.70 19.25
C VAL A 386 23.96 -12.62 20.46
N ALA A 387 23.47 -12.94 21.66
CA ALA A 387 24.35 -13.20 22.82
C ALA A 387 24.35 -14.67 23.31
N ALA A 388 23.76 -15.61 22.57
CA ALA A 388 23.75 -17.02 22.97
C ALA A 388 24.97 -17.82 22.46
N ARG A 389 25.63 -17.38 21.38
CA ARG A 389 26.75 -18.15 20.79
C ARG A 389 28.13 -17.71 21.29
N ASP A 390 28.36 -16.43 21.54
CA ASP A 390 29.70 -15.95 21.94
C ASP A 390 29.99 -16.03 23.45
N VAL A 391 28.97 -15.94 24.31
CA VAL A 391 29.17 -16.07 25.76
C VAL A 391 29.38 -17.54 26.15
N ALA A 392 28.58 -18.46 25.57
CA ALA A 392 28.77 -19.90 25.79
C ALA A 392 30.10 -20.42 25.22
N ALA A 393 30.59 -19.87 24.10
CA ALA A 393 31.89 -20.24 23.54
C ALA A 393 33.08 -19.70 24.35
N ARG A 394 32.92 -18.55 25.03
CA ARG A 394 33.94 -17.98 25.93
C ARG A 394 33.95 -18.66 27.30
N ASP A 395 32.79 -19.01 27.84
CA ASP A 395 32.69 -19.75 29.10
C ASP A 395 33.10 -21.22 28.94
N ALA A 396 32.82 -21.85 27.79
CA ALA A 396 33.33 -23.18 27.47
C ALA A 396 34.85 -23.23 27.31
N ALA A 397 35.50 -22.13 26.94
CA ALA A 397 36.95 -22.02 26.88
C ALA A 397 37.59 -21.73 28.26
N ALA A 398 36.80 -21.31 29.25
CA ALA A 398 37.27 -20.95 30.59
C ALA A 398 37.02 -22.03 31.66
N HIS A 399 36.36 -23.14 31.33
CA HIS A 399 36.10 -24.27 32.24
C HIS A 399 36.59 -25.60 31.65
N ASP A 400 37.87 -25.64 31.24
CA ASP A 400 38.58 -26.91 31.07
C ASP A 400 39.37 -27.20 32.36
N THR A 401 38.65 -27.58 33.41
CA THR A 401 39.23 -28.24 34.59
C THR A 401 38.18 -29.21 35.15
N PRO A 402 38.42 -30.53 35.14
CA PRO A 402 37.41 -31.48 35.56
C PRO A 402 37.33 -31.51 37.10
N ALA A 403 36.11 -31.37 37.63
CA ALA A 403 35.77 -31.77 38.99
C ALA A 403 34.59 -32.76 38.94
N PRO A 404 34.53 -33.73 39.87
CA PRO A 404 33.93 -35.04 39.63
C PRO A 404 32.43 -35.14 39.95
N ASP A 405 31.84 -36.19 39.39
CA ASP A 405 30.48 -36.71 39.51
C ASP A 405 29.66 -36.38 40.78
N GLY A 406 28.39 -36.02 40.54
CA GLY A 406 27.26 -36.49 41.35
C GLY A 406 26.34 -35.41 41.92
N ALA A 407 25.14 -35.25 41.32
CA ALA A 407 23.81 -35.18 41.96
C ALA A 407 22.78 -34.36 41.13
N PRO A 408 21.47 -34.70 41.18
CA PRO A 408 20.49 -34.37 40.15
C PRO A 408 19.80 -33.00 40.31
N HIS A 409 19.27 -32.50 39.19
CA HIS A 409 18.46 -31.29 39.05
C HIS A 409 17.20 -31.29 39.93
N GLU A 410 16.96 -30.20 40.64
CA GLU A 410 15.67 -29.87 41.26
C GLU A 410 15.25 -28.45 40.82
N THR A 411 14.17 -28.37 40.04
CA THR A 411 13.55 -27.12 39.61
C THR A 411 12.59 -26.61 40.69
N ALA A 412 12.91 -25.47 41.30
CA ALA A 412 11.98 -24.75 42.19
C ALA A 412 11.20 -23.68 41.40
N PRO A 413 9.87 -23.56 41.58
CA PRO A 413 9.06 -22.54 40.92
C PRO A 413 9.24 -21.18 41.61
N TYR A 414 9.47 -20.12 40.82
CA TYR A 414 9.51 -18.75 41.34
C TYR A 414 8.11 -18.19 41.54
N ASP A 415 7.95 -17.64 42.74
CA ASP A 415 6.77 -17.05 43.36
C ASP A 415 6.38 -15.70 42.71
N THR A 416 5.09 -15.46 42.56
CA THR A 416 4.50 -14.23 41.98
C THR A 416 4.35 -13.14 43.04
N ALA A 417 5.16 -12.09 42.97
CA ALA A 417 5.00 -10.85 43.74
C ALA A 417 4.65 -9.66 42.81
N PRO A 418 3.89 -8.65 43.29
CA PRO A 418 3.26 -7.64 42.45
C PRO A 418 4.27 -6.58 41.92
N HIS A 419 4.24 -6.33 40.62
CA HIS A 419 5.14 -5.39 39.94
C HIS A 419 4.86 -3.92 40.31
N GLY A 420 5.67 -3.40 41.23
CA GLY A 420 6.02 -1.97 41.25
C GLY A 420 6.97 -1.63 40.10
N THR A 421 6.90 -0.38 39.63
CA THR A 421 7.69 0.23 38.54
C THR A 421 9.16 -0.21 38.54
N ALA A 422 9.54 -1.05 37.58
CA ALA A 422 10.91 -1.52 37.42
C ALA A 422 11.75 -0.56 36.55
N PRO A 423 13.04 -0.33 36.86
CA PRO A 423 13.96 0.54 36.11
C PRO A 423 14.32 0.06 34.67
N ASN A 424 13.66 -0.98 34.16
CA ASN A 424 13.94 -1.64 32.88
C ASN A 424 12.75 -1.64 31.90
N ASP A 425 11.86 -0.66 32.01
CA ASP A 425 10.66 -0.56 31.17
C ASP A 425 10.97 -0.03 29.75
N THR A 426 11.32 -0.94 28.83
CA THR A 426 11.51 -0.61 27.40
C THR A 426 10.22 -0.14 26.74
N ALA A 427 9.08 -0.73 27.10
CA ALA A 427 7.79 -0.38 26.52
C ALA A 427 7.39 1.05 26.90
N GLY A 428 7.43 1.39 28.20
CA GLY A 428 7.14 2.74 28.68
C GLY A 428 8.16 3.78 28.21
N PHE A 429 9.41 3.40 27.97
CA PHE A 429 10.40 4.30 27.36
C PHE A 429 10.10 4.61 25.89
N VAL A 430 9.76 3.60 25.09
CA VAL A 430 9.36 3.79 23.69
C VAL A 430 8.07 4.59 23.60
N GLU A 431 7.10 4.35 24.49
CA GLU A 431 5.87 5.13 24.58
C GLU A 431 6.16 6.59 24.96
N ALA A 432 7.01 6.82 25.96
CA ALA A 432 7.42 8.16 26.35
C ALA A 432 8.12 8.94 25.21
N LEU A 433 8.94 8.28 24.39
CA LEU A 433 9.55 8.87 23.19
C LEU A 433 8.50 9.16 22.10
N ARG A 434 7.52 8.27 21.95
CA ARG A 434 6.44 8.39 20.97
C ARG A 434 5.56 9.61 21.24
N ASP A 435 5.32 9.92 22.51
CA ASP A 435 4.56 11.10 22.92
C ASP A 435 5.29 12.43 22.67
N ARG A 436 6.63 12.38 22.60
CA ARG A 436 7.50 13.56 22.50
C ARG A 436 8.04 13.82 21.09
N SER A 437 7.93 12.85 20.18
CA SER A 437 8.41 12.93 18.81
C SER A 437 7.31 13.32 17.81
N ASP A 438 7.69 13.84 16.65
CA ASP A 438 6.75 14.06 15.53
C ASP A 438 6.40 12.73 14.86
N ARG A 439 7.41 11.88 14.76
CA ARG A 439 7.31 10.54 14.21
C ARG A 439 8.28 9.64 14.94
N LEU A 440 7.77 8.54 15.49
CA LEU A 440 8.58 7.45 16.02
C LEU A 440 8.36 6.21 15.17
N VAL A 441 9.46 5.63 14.70
CA VAL A 441 9.45 4.27 14.15
C VAL A 441 10.31 3.41 15.04
N HIS A 442 9.73 2.33 15.54
CA HIS A 442 10.43 1.34 16.35
C HIS A 442 10.64 0.09 15.51
N MET A 443 11.88 -0.32 15.30
CA MET A 443 12.25 -1.61 14.72
C MET A 443 12.64 -2.53 15.86
N ARG A 444 12.01 -3.71 15.94
CA ARG A 444 12.35 -4.72 16.92
C ARG A 444 12.83 -5.98 16.24
N ILE A 445 14.02 -6.46 16.60
CA ILE A 445 14.54 -7.74 16.15
C ILE A 445 14.11 -8.83 17.15
N SER A 446 13.45 -9.89 16.68
CA SER A 446 12.87 -10.92 17.57
C SER A 446 12.85 -12.31 16.93
N GLY A 447 13.13 -13.34 17.74
CA GLY A 447 13.05 -14.76 17.35
C GLY A 447 11.63 -15.33 17.40
N ASP A 448 10.73 -14.72 18.18
CA ASP A 448 9.32 -15.13 18.35
C ASP A 448 8.41 -14.58 17.25
N ALA A 449 8.92 -14.40 16.03
CA ALA A 449 8.17 -13.84 14.92
C ALA A 449 7.09 -14.83 14.40
N ALA A 450 5.99 -15.01 15.15
CA ALA A 450 4.78 -15.64 14.66
C ALA A 450 3.99 -14.64 13.79
N PRO A 451 3.36 -15.04 12.66
CA PRO A 451 2.62 -14.14 11.78
C PRO A 451 1.40 -13.48 12.44
N HIS A 452 0.92 -14.03 13.56
CA HIS A 452 -0.31 -13.59 14.23
C HIS A 452 -0.15 -13.69 15.75
N GLY A 453 0.13 -12.56 16.39
CA GLY A 453 0.08 -12.39 17.83
C GLY A 453 -0.01 -10.90 18.14
N GLU A 454 -1.02 -10.48 18.88
CA GLU A 454 -1.13 -9.11 19.38
C GLU A 454 0.07 -8.82 20.28
N THR A 455 0.95 -7.92 19.82
CA THR A 455 1.87 -7.24 20.71
C THR A 455 1.37 -5.82 20.88
N ALA A 456 1.34 -5.33 22.13
CA ALA A 456 0.87 -3.98 22.46
C ALA A 456 1.74 -2.86 21.83
N ASP A 457 2.92 -3.23 21.32
CA ASP A 457 3.91 -2.32 20.73
C ASP A 457 3.88 -2.39 19.19
N PRO A 458 3.58 -1.30 18.46
CA PRO A 458 3.54 -1.28 16.99
C PRO A 458 4.96 -1.19 16.39
N ALA A 459 5.85 -2.09 16.78
CA ALA A 459 7.19 -2.20 16.26
C ALA A 459 7.22 -2.89 14.89
N VAL A 460 8.14 -2.48 14.02
CA VAL A 460 8.52 -3.19 12.80
C VAL A 460 9.33 -4.41 13.23
N ILE A 461 8.72 -5.58 13.20
CA ILE A 461 9.39 -6.82 13.57
C ILE A 461 10.33 -7.27 12.45
N VAL A 462 11.58 -7.51 12.81
CA VAL A 462 12.60 -8.15 11.97
C VAL A 462 12.95 -9.48 12.61
N ALA A 463 12.78 -10.57 11.87
CA ALA A 463 13.11 -11.90 12.36
C ALA A 463 14.63 -12.06 12.53
N THR A 464 15.06 -12.82 13.54
CA THR A 464 16.48 -13.19 13.72
C THR A 464 16.97 -14.06 12.55
N ALA A 465 18.29 -14.19 12.39
CA ALA A 465 18.89 -15.05 11.35
C ALA A 465 18.37 -16.50 11.46
N GLU A 466 18.21 -16.98 12.70
CA GLU A 466 17.71 -18.31 13.03
C GLU A 466 16.24 -18.49 12.61
N ALA A 467 15.38 -17.51 12.91
CA ALA A 467 13.97 -17.54 12.50
C ALA A 467 13.79 -17.44 10.98
N MET A 468 14.72 -16.76 10.28
CA MET A 468 14.74 -16.67 8.82
C MET A 468 15.37 -17.88 8.12
N ASN A 469 16.02 -18.78 8.87
CA ASN A 469 16.88 -19.84 8.32
C ASN A 469 17.87 -19.30 7.26
N ALA A 470 18.44 -18.12 7.53
CA ALA A 470 19.32 -17.40 6.62
C ALA A 470 20.78 -17.47 7.12
N PRO A 471 21.78 -17.54 6.22
CA PRO A 471 23.18 -17.38 6.61
C PRO A 471 23.41 -16.03 7.29
N ASP A 472 24.22 -15.99 8.35
CA ASP A 472 24.49 -14.77 9.13
C ASP A 472 24.88 -13.59 8.23
N ALA A 473 25.79 -13.78 7.27
CA ALA A 473 26.22 -12.71 6.37
C ALA A 473 25.08 -12.09 5.54
N GLU A 474 24.14 -12.91 5.06
CA GLU A 474 22.97 -12.43 4.31
C GLU A 474 21.98 -11.71 5.23
N TRP A 475 21.81 -12.21 6.45
CA TRP A 475 20.97 -11.58 7.44
C TRP A 475 21.53 -10.22 7.90
N GLN A 476 22.84 -10.11 8.13
CA GLN A 476 23.50 -8.84 8.48
C GLN A 476 23.33 -7.80 7.36
N GLU A 477 23.45 -8.21 6.10
CA GLU A 477 23.22 -7.34 4.95
C GLU A 477 21.74 -6.90 4.85
N TYR A 478 20.82 -7.85 5.04
CA TYR A 478 19.39 -7.57 5.07
C TYR A 478 19.01 -6.54 6.15
N VAL A 479 19.49 -6.71 7.38
CA VAL A 479 19.26 -5.78 8.49
C VAL A 479 19.86 -4.40 8.21
N SER A 480 21.07 -4.37 7.65
CA SER A 480 21.74 -3.11 7.29
C SER A 480 20.96 -2.31 6.26
N GLN A 481 20.56 -2.95 5.14
CA GLN A 481 19.74 -2.33 4.11
C GLN A 481 18.36 -1.91 4.64
N ARG A 482 17.81 -2.68 5.60
CA ARG A 482 16.53 -2.37 6.21
C ARG A 482 16.58 -1.07 7.01
N ILE A 483 17.61 -0.91 7.84
CA ILE A 483 17.84 0.30 8.64
C ILE A 483 18.09 1.50 7.72
N ALA A 484 18.90 1.34 6.67
CA ALA A 484 19.15 2.41 5.69
C ALA A 484 17.85 2.90 5.03
N ARG A 485 17.01 1.98 4.53
CA ARG A 485 15.70 2.33 3.95
C ARG A 485 14.76 2.97 4.96
N MET A 486 14.78 2.53 6.20
CA MET A 486 13.99 3.17 7.27
C MET A 486 14.50 4.58 7.55
N GLY A 487 15.82 4.78 7.50
CA GLY A 487 16.45 6.09 7.52
C GLY A 487 15.94 7.03 6.44
N ASP A 488 15.92 6.59 5.18
CA ASP A 488 15.44 7.39 4.03
C ASP A 488 13.96 7.78 4.18
N VAL A 489 13.15 6.91 4.81
CA VAL A 489 11.70 7.13 4.93
C VAL A 489 11.33 7.93 6.19
N VAL A 490 12.09 7.77 7.27
CA VAL A 490 11.83 8.41 8.56
C VAL A 490 12.56 9.75 8.65
N GLU A 491 13.70 9.89 7.99
CA GLU A 491 14.63 11.02 8.11
C GLU A 491 14.86 11.37 9.60
N PRO A 492 15.37 10.42 10.41
CA PRO A 492 15.46 10.61 11.85
C PRO A 492 16.50 11.68 12.19
N SER A 493 16.15 12.58 13.10
CA SER A 493 17.14 13.43 13.77
C SER A 493 17.85 12.69 14.91
N ASP A 494 17.22 11.62 15.41
CA ASP A 494 17.69 10.81 16.52
C ASP A 494 17.49 9.32 16.25
N VAL A 495 18.54 8.53 16.48
CA VAL A 495 18.49 7.07 16.46
C VAL A 495 18.78 6.57 17.87
N VAL A 496 17.84 5.81 18.44
CA VAL A 496 17.95 5.24 19.79
C VAL A 496 18.06 3.73 19.68
N VAL A 497 19.15 3.18 20.18
CA VAL A 497 19.39 1.75 20.22
C VAL A 497 19.16 1.21 21.62
N ILE A 498 18.39 0.14 21.74
CA ILE A 498 18.08 -0.52 23.01
C ILE A 498 18.55 -1.97 22.93
N GLY A 499 19.59 -2.33 23.68
CA GLY A 499 20.15 -3.68 23.72
C GLY A 499 21.65 -3.72 24.05
N ASP A 500 22.12 -4.89 24.49
CA ASP A 500 23.48 -5.08 25.04
C ASP A 500 24.51 -5.53 23.99
N CYS A 501 24.06 -5.97 22.81
CA CYS A 501 24.94 -6.35 21.71
C CYS A 501 24.30 -5.90 20.40
N LEU A 502 25.11 -5.23 19.58
CA LEU A 502 24.70 -4.82 18.24
C LEU A 502 25.34 -5.74 17.24
N SER A 503 24.51 -6.26 16.35
CA SER A 503 24.98 -6.99 15.19
C SER A 503 25.68 -6.02 14.21
N ASP A 504 26.67 -6.51 13.48
CA ASP A 504 27.40 -5.71 12.48
C ASP A 504 26.47 -5.06 11.46
N GLY A 505 25.37 -5.73 11.11
CA GLY A 505 24.33 -5.23 10.21
C GLY A 505 23.62 -4.00 10.77
N VAL A 506 23.32 -3.99 12.07
CA VAL A 506 22.73 -2.82 12.74
C VAL A 506 23.71 -1.65 12.71
N VAL A 507 24.97 -1.89 13.09
CA VAL A 507 26.03 -0.86 13.07
C VAL A 507 26.25 -0.31 11.67
N ARG A 508 26.39 -1.16 10.66
CA ARG A 508 26.53 -0.74 9.24
C ARG A 508 25.32 0.03 8.74
N GLY A 509 24.12 -0.40 9.11
CA GLY A 509 22.88 0.29 8.76
C GLY A 509 22.83 1.69 9.35
N MET A 510 23.20 1.84 10.62
CA MET A 510 23.28 3.12 11.31
C MET A 510 24.36 4.05 10.71
N HIS A 511 25.52 3.54 10.33
CA HIS A 511 26.57 4.34 9.70
C HIS A 511 26.17 4.92 8.34
N GLN A 512 25.19 4.33 7.65
CA GLN A 512 24.62 4.89 6.42
C GLN A 512 23.71 6.10 6.70
N LEU A 513 23.28 6.27 7.95
CA LEU A 513 22.44 7.36 8.37
C LEU A 513 23.34 8.53 8.80
N THR A 514 23.46 9.58 7.97
CA THR A 514 24.33 10.74 8.25
C THR A 514 23.60 11.90 8.94
N GLY A 515 24.25 12.58 9.89
CA GLY A 515 23.76 13.85 10.44
C GLY A 515 22.76 13.76 11.60
N MET A 516 22.55 12.58 12.18
CA MET A 516 21.71 12.37 13.38
C MET A 516 22.53 12.18 14.65
N ARG A 517 21.85 12.35 15.79
CA ARG A 517 22.37 11.95 17.10
C ARG A 517 22.05 10.47 17.33
N SER A 518 23.05 9.71 17.74
CA SER A 518 22.90 8.30 18.07
C SER A 518 22.99 8.08 19.58
N TRP A 519 22.03 7.33 20.11
CA TRP A 519 21.88 7.02 21.52
C TRP A 519 21.89 5.51 21.73
N VAL A 520 22.50 5.02 22.81
CA VAL A 520 22.44 3.59 23.19
C VAL A 520 21.99 3.45 24.65
N ARG A 521 21.10 2.48 24.91
CA ARG A 521 20.58 2.10 26.23
C ARG A 521 20.69 0.57 26.41
N PRO A 522 21.20 0.07 27.55
CA PRO A 522 21.19 -1.37 27.86
C PRO A 522 19.77 -1.96 27.93
N GLY A 523 19.64 -3.26 27.68
CA GLY A 523 18.39 -4.03 27.78
C GLY A 523 18.07 -4.49 29.22
N PRO A 524 16.88 -5.10 29.45
CA PRO A 524 16.49 -5.58 30.77
C PRO A 524 17.36 -6.74 31.27
N GLY A 525 17.87 -6.66 32.51
CA GLY A 525 18.29 -7.84 33.29
C GLY A 525 19.76 -8.26 33.26
N ARG A 526 20.69 -7.45 32.75
CA ARG A 526 22.14 -7.72 32.88
C ARG A 526 22.86 -6.54 33.52
N ALA A 527 23.76 -6.84 34.46
CA ALA A 527 24.54 -5.83 35.16
C ALA A 527 25.41 -5.04 34.17
N GLN A 528 25.56 -3.74 34.42
CA GLN A 528 26.42 -2.81 33.70
C GLN A 528 27.89 -3.19 33.91
N ASP A 529 28.36 -4.26 33.28
CA ASP A 529 29.79 -4.50 33.11
C ASP A 529 30.28 -3.61 31.96
N GLU A 530 31.47 -3.00 32.06
CA GLU A 530 32.06 -2.17 31.00
C GLU A 530 32.24 -2.97 29.69
N SER A 531 32.21 -4.30 29.75
CA SER A 531 32.18 -5.22 28.61
C SER A 531 30.84 -5.27 27.85
N SER A 532 29.73 -4.82 28.45
CA SER A 532 28.36 -4.88 27.92
C SER A 532 28.00 -3.80 26.90
N LEU A 533 28.93 -2.88 26.61
CA LEU A 533 28.78 -1.83 25.61
C LEU A 533 30.02 -1.76 24.73
N ALA A 534 30.37 -2.87 24.06
CA ALA A 534 31.53 -2.97 23.16
C ALA A 534 31.60 -1.89 22.06
N TYR A 535 30.53 -1.10 21.88
CA TYR A 535 30.35 -0.10 20.83
C TYR A 535 30.22 1.34 21.34
N GLN A 536 30.60 1.68 22.59
CA GLN A 536 30.47 3.05 23.14
C GLN A 536 31.03 4.15 22.21
N GLY A 537 32.12 3.89 21.47
CA GLY A 537 32.72 4.85 20.53
C GLY A 537 31.94 5.12 19.24
N GLN A 538 30.85 4.39 18.98
CA GLN A 538 30.00 4.54 17.79
C GLN A 538 28.74 5.39 18.05
N PHE A 539 28.46 5.73 19.31
CA PHE A 539 27.28 6.47 19.72
C PHE A 539 27.62 7.90 20.14
N SER A 540 26.74 8.84 19.82
CA SER A 540 26.88 10.23 20.27
C SER A 540 26.74 10.34 21.79
N ARG A 541 25.88 9.50 22.41
CA ARG A 541 25.68 9.42 23.86
C ARG A 541 25.24 8.01 24.30
N VAL A 542 25.63 7.66 25.54
CA VAL A 542 25.18 6.46 26.25
C VAL A 542 24.18 6.89 27.32
N LEU A 543 22.99 6.27 27.34
CA LEU A 543 21.95 6.50 28.34
C LEU A 543 22.16 5.51 29.49
N THR A 544 22.81 5.94 30.56
CA THR A 544 23.04 5.11 31.75
C THR A 544 21.77 5.07 32.61
N ALA A 545 21.28 3.88 32.92
CA ALA A 545 20.18 3.69 33.87
C ALA A 545 20.69 3.89 35.30
N GLY A 546 20.77 5.14 35.75
CA GLY A 546 20.85 5.48 37.17
C GLY A 546 19.51 6.11 37.56
N ASP A 547 18.66 5.37 38.27
CA ASP A 547 17.39 5.77 38.91
C ASP A 547 16.53 6.89 38.26
N GLU A 548 16.56 7.03 36.94
CA GLU A 548 15.74 7.98 36.18
C GLU A 548 14.54 7.26 35.54
N SER A 549 13.36 7.88 35.62
CA SER A 549 12.14 7.33 35.02
C SER A 549 12.23 7.26 33.48
N ALA A 550 11.47 6.36 32.85
CA ALA A 550 11.35 6.27 31.39
C ALA A 550 11.01 7.62 30.72
N ALA A 551 10.21 8.45 31.41
CA ALA A 551 9.90 9.81 30.98
C ALA A 551 11.14 10.72 30.97
N ALA A 552 11.97 10.70 32.02
CA ALA A 552 13.17 11.51 32.13
C ALA A 552 14.22 11.14 31.05
N LEU A 553 14.39 9.84 30.80
CA LEU A 553 15.27 9.36 29.71
C LEU A 553 14.76 9.81 28.34
N ALA A 554 13.44 9.78 28.11
CA ALA A 554 12.86 10.26 26.86
C ALA A 554 13.03 11.79 26.74
N ASP A 555 12.87 12.53 27.83
CA ASP A 555 13.16 13.97 27.88
C ASP A 555 14.64 14.28 27.59
N ALA A 556 15.58 13.44 28.02
CA ALA A 556 17.01 13.59 27.71
C ALA A 556 17.31 13.41 26.20
N VAL A 557 16.68 12.43 25.54
CA VAL A 557 16.75 12.26 24.08
C VAL A 557 16.18 13.49 23.37
N MET A 558 15.12 14.06 23.91
CA MET A 558 14.38 15.17 23.29
C MET A 558 14.95 16.57 23.65
N GLY A 559 15.76 16.69 24.70
CA GLY A 559 16.38 17.92 25.23
C GLY A 559 17.50 18.55 24.37
N GLU A 560 17.94 19.74 24.80
CA GLU A 560 18.48 20.89 24.04
C GLU A 560 19.86 20.80 23.36
N ARG A 561 20.05 21.69 22.37
CA ARG A 561 21.31 22.38 22.10
C ARG A 561 21.74 23.15 23.36
N GLY A 562 22.73 22.67 24.09
CA GLY A 562 23.35 23.42 25.18
C GLY A 562 24.63 22.75 25.66
N THR A 563 25.76 23.44 25.51
CA THR A 563 27.06 23.10 26.11
C THR A 563 26.95 22.95 27.63
N VAL A 564 27.40 21.83 28.19
CA VAL A 564 27.98 21.77 29.55
C VAL A 564 29.12 20.73 29.53
N ALA A 565 30.17 21.07 30.28
CA ALA A 565 31.53 20.55 30.34
C ALA A 565 31.73 19.03 30.40
#